data_AF-A0A1T5MMH8-F1
#
_entry.id   AF-A0A1T5MMH8-F1
#
_cell.length_a   1.000
_cell.length_b   1.000
_cell.length_c   1.000
_cell.angle_alpha   90.00
_cell.angle_beta   90.00
_cell.angle_gamma   90.00
#
_symmetry.space_group_name_H-M   'P 1'
#
loop_
_entity.id
_entity.type
_entity.pdbx_description
1 polymer ?
#
loop_
_entity_poly.entity_id
_entity_poly.type
_entity_poly.pdbx_seq_one_letter_code
_entity_poly.pdbx_strand_id
1 'polypeptide(L)'
;MMKNSICKKPVVAFVVVSILLSMGITAFANEVDKDNYKKIVLNKCNKDNFVQKKFEGILEDLVKEKEITKERSREINEQFNKEYNQEKRGSCCKGANKKYKGHRIYSIINILNEKKVITDKEANAMKDRIKGFRKQKFNQALEELVNKNIITETKSKEIQEYIDKYKAEKFNKFEDMTREEKRLYFKENRKNKKSVINKMIEDNIISEKQGNEMRKILRKNRSEK
;
A
#
# COMPACT_ATOMS: atom_id res chain seq x y z
N MET A 1 65.55 15.57 -40.13
CA MET A 1 66.73 15.35 -39.27
C MET A 1 66.51 16.06 -37.94
N MET A 2 66.77 15.33 -36.85
CA MET A 2 66.94 15.65 -35.40
C MET A 2 66.85 17.14 -34.97
N LYS A 3 66.30 17.52 -33.80
CA LYS A 3 66.55 17.01 -32.44
C LYS A 3 65.40 17.29 -31.45
N ASN A 4 65.22 16.34 -30.52
CA ASN A 4 64.59 16.46 -29.18
C ASN A 4 65.25 17.60 -28.35
N SER A 5 64.66 18.15 -27.29
CA SER A 5 64.49 17.53 -25.96
C SER A 5 63.85 18.55 -24.97
N ILE A 6 62.78 18.20 -24.24
CA ILE A 6 62.70 17.77 -22.81
C ILE A 6 62.94 18.88 -21.76
N CYS A 7 61.94 19.00 -20.87
CA CYS A 7 62.00 19.09 -19.39
C CYS A 7 61.54 20.36 -18.66
N LYS A 8 60.69 20.08 -17.66
CA LYS A 8 60.55 20.67 -16.31
C LYS A 8 59.67 21.91 -16.14
N LYS A 9 58.53 21.66 -15.47
CA LYS A 9 57.85 22.64 -14.59
C LYS A 9 58.76 22.97 -13.40
N PRO A 10 58.55 24.13 -12.77
CA PRO A 10 58.19 24.08 -11.36
C PRO A 10 57.00 24.97 -10.98
N VAL A 11 56.50 24.65 -9.80
CA VAL A 11 55.35 25.16 -9.05
C VAL A 11 55.74 26.45 -8.30
N VAL A 12 54.72 27.18 -7.81
CA VAL A 12 54.65 27.91 -6.51
C VAL A 12 54.45 29.44 -6.58
N ALA A 13 53.57 29.90 -5.68
CA ALA A 13 53.37 31.22 -5.06
C ALA A 13 52.23 32.10 -5.64
N PHE A 14 51.03 32.05 -5.06
CA PHE A 14 50.54 32.81 -3.88
C PHE A 14 50.38 34.32 -4.12
N VAL A 15 49.13 34.76 -4.30
CA VAL A 15 48.68 36.09 -3.86
C VAL A 15 47.45 35.87 -2.97
N VAL A 16 47.66 36.20 -1.69
CA VAL A 16 46.66 36.30 -0.63
C VAL A 16 46.16 37.74 -0.61
N VAL A 17 45.01 37.96 0.05
CA VAL A 17 44.52 39.25 0.58
C VAL A 17 43.66 40.01 -0.46
N SER A 18 42.36 40.26 -0.29
CA SER A 18 41.46 40.07 0.84
C SER A 18 40.05 40.58 0.50
N ILE A 19 39.04 39.92 1.11
CA ILE A 19 37.92 40.54 1.85
C ILE A 19 37.11 41.62 1.11
N LEU A 20 35.90 41.26 0.65
CA LEU A 20 34.64 42.03 0.80
C LEU A 20 33.47 41.41 -0.01
N LEU A 21 33.13 40.14 0.24
CA LEU A 21 31.78 39.61 -0.09
C LEU A 21 31.28 38.69 1.03
N SER A 22 31.62 39.01 2.27
CA SER A 22 31.01 38.45 3.47
C SER A 22 29.83 39.33 3.89
N MET A 23 28.71 39.24 3.16
CA MET A 23 27.37 39.56 3.66
C MET A 23 26.35 39.27 2.56
N GLY A 24 25.53 38.23 2.78
CA GLY A 24 24.18 38.22 2.19
C GLY A 24 23.85 37.24 1.07
N ILE A 25 24.34 35.99 1.08
CA ILE A 25 23.58 34.87 0.45
C ILE A 25 23.63 33.61 1.32
N THR A 26 23.27 33.75 2.61
CA THR A 26 22.91 32.59 3.45
C THR A 26 21.61 32.88 4.17
N ALA A 27 20.55 33.16 3.41
CA ALA A 27 19.21 33.21 3.95
C ALA A 27 18.24 32.86 2.81
N PHE A 28 18.16 31.57 2.47
CA PHE A 28 16.96 30.86 2.02
C PHE A 28 17.29 29.36 1.86
N ALA A 29 18.04 28.79 2.82
CA ALA A 29 17.77 27.40 3.18
C ALA A 29 16.53 27.48 4.07
N ASN A 30 15.34 27.36 3.46
CA ASN A 30 14.12 27.17 4.23
C ASN A 30 14.42 26.12 5.28
N GLU A 31 14.22 26.47 6.55
CA GLU A 31 14.04 25.48 7.61
C GLU A 31 12.96 24.53 7.11
N VAL A 32 13.37 23.43 6.50
CA VAL A 32 12.55 22.25 6.37
C VAL A 32 12.36 21.82 7.80
N ASP A 33 11.27 22.33 8.37
CA ASP A 33 10.72 22.04 9.68
C ASP A 33 11.13 20.62 10.08
N LYS A 34 12.22 20.53 10.86
CA LYS A 34 12.91 19.27 11.17
C LYS A 34 11.95 18.32 11.89
N ASP A 35 10.97 18.89 12.59
CA ASP A 35 9.90 18.16 13.25
C ASP A 35 8.90 17.60 12.24
N ASN A 36 8.57 18.32 11.17
CA ASN A 36 7.81 17.78 10.05
C ASN A 36 8.58 16.69 9.29
N TYR A 37 9.87 16.87 9.01
CA TYR A 37 10.68 15.85 8.35
C TYR A 37 10.81 14.59 9.22
N LYS A 38 11.08 14.75 10.52
CA LYS A 38 11.15 13.65 11.49
C LYS A 38 9.80 12.95 11.63
N LYS A 39 8.67 13.68 11.67
CA LYS A 39 7.31 13.11 11.68
C LYS A 39 6.96 12.38 10.39
N ILE A 40 7.39 12.88 9.23
CA ILE A 40 7.22 12.21 7.92
C ILE A 40 8.07 10.93 7.86
N VAL A 41 9.32 10.97 8.33
CA VAL A 41 10.23 9.81 8.35
C VAL A 41 9.78 8.75 9.36
N LEU A 42 9.38 9.14 10.58
CA LEU A 42 8.80 8.23 11.59
C LEU A 42 7.50 7.61 11.10
N ASN A 43 6.58 8.40 10.51
CA ASN A 43 5.34 7.86 9.94
C ASN A 43 5.59 6.92 8.75
N LYS A 44 6.67 7.14 7.98
CA LYS A 44 7.05 6.26 6.86
C LYS A 44 7.67 4.95 7.36
N CYS A 45 8.54 4.99 8.37
CA CYS A 45 9.10 3.80 9.02
C CYS A 45 8.02 2.97 9.74
N ASN A 46 7.09 3.61 10.44
CA ASN A 46 5.96 2.92 11.11
C ASN A 46 5.05 2.20 10.10
N LYS A 47 4.84 2.79 8.93
CA LYS A 47 3.99 2.21 7.87
C LYS A 47 4.66 1.04 7.14
N ASP A 48 6.00 1.03 7.07
CA ASP A 48 6.75 -0.07 6.44
C ASP A 48 6.85 -1.28 7.37
N ASN A 49 7.09 -1.06 8.67
CA ASN A 49 6.98 -2.11 9.69
C ASN A 49 5.58 -2.74 9.71
N PHE A 50 4.53 -1.96 9.45
CA PHE A 50 3.16 -2.49 9.43
C PHE A 50 2.91 -3.47 8.27
N VAL A 51 3.45 -3.21 7.08
CA VAL A 51 3.22 -4.10 5.93
C VAL A 51 3.94 -5.42 6.12
N GLN A 52 5.18 -5.37 6.60
CA GLN A 52 5.99 -6.56 6.91
C GLN A 52 5.36 -7.38 8.03
N LYS A 53 5.02 -6.76 9.17
CA LYS A 53 4.31 -7.44 10.27
C LYS A 53 2.98 -8.06 9.83
N LYS A 54 2.25 -7.38 8.93
CA LYS A 54 1.01 -7.91 8.38
C LYS A 54 1.25 -9.15 7.51
N PHE A 55 2.35 -9.17 6.74
CA PHE A 55 2.72 -10.33 5.94
C PHE A 55 3.20 -11.50 6.81
N GLU A 56 3.99 -11.21 7.84
CA GLU A 56 4.39 -12.20 8.84
C GLU A 56 3.18 -12.87 9.49
N GLY A 57 2.19 -12.08 9.93
CA GLY A 57 0.95 -12.64 10.49
C GLY A 57 0.16 -13.51 9.50
N ILE A 58 0.24 -13.24 8.19
CA ILE A 58 -0.36 -14.13 7.18
C ILE A 58 0.37 -15.47 7.17
N LEU A 59 1.70 -15.46 7.14
CA LEU A 59 2.49 -16.69 7.10
C LEU A 59 2.38 -17.49 8.40
N GLU A 60 2.31 -16.82 9.56
CA GLU A 60 2.08 -17.48 10.84
C GLU A 60 0.77 -18.27 10.86
N ASP A 61 -0.31 -17.69 10.32
CA ASP A 61 -1.58 -18.38 10.22
C ASP A 61 -1.51 -19.59 9.27
N LEU A 62 -0.83 -19.46 8.14
CA LEU A 62 -0.62 -20.60 7.21
C LEU A 62 0.22 -21.72 7.83
N VAL A 63 1.18 -21.38 8.70
CA VAL A 63 1.94 -22.38 9.47
C VAL A 63 1.04 -23.09 10.49
N LYS A 64 0.17 -22.35 11.20
CA LYS A 64 -0.79 -22.93 12.16
C LYS A 64 -1.77 -23.88 11.46
N GLU A 65 -2.20 -23.52 10.25
CA GLU A 65 -3.09 -24.31 9.40
C GLU A 65 -2.36 -25.46 8.68
N LYS A 66 -1.05 -25.60 8.89
CA LYS A 66 -0.17 -26.62 8.28
C LYS A 66 -0.16 -26.57 6.75
N GLU A 67 -0.47 -25.42 6.15
CA GLU A 67 -0.37 -25.23 4.71
C GLU A 67 1.07 -25.03 4.24
N ILE A 68 1.93 -24.50 5.12
CA ILE A 68 3.37 -24.35 4.91
C ILE A 68 4.14 -24.73 6.19
N THR A 69 5.42 -25.08 6.05
CA THR A 69 6.30 -25.32 7.20
C THR A 69 6.84 -24.02 7.78
N LYS A 70 7.36 -24.09 9.02
CA LYS A 70 7.98 -22.94 9.68
C LYS A 70 9.25 -22.48 8.96
N GLU A 71 10.06 -23.41 8.44
CA GLU A 71 11.22 -23.09 7.61
C GLU A 71 10.79 -22.37 6.34
N ARG A 72 9.79 -22.93 5.65
CA ARG A 72 9.26 -22.37 4.41
C ARG A 72 8.70 -20.95 4.60
N SER A 73 8.00 -20.71 5.69
CA SER A 73 7.50 -19.39 6.08
C SER A 73 8.65 -18.36 6.21
N ARG A 74 9.78 -18.73 6.83
CA ARG A 74 10.93 -17.82 6.95
C ARG A 74 11.54 -17.47 5.59
N GLU A 75 11.73 -18.45 4.73
CA GLU A 75 12.26 -18.24 3.37
C GLU A 75 11.39 -17.25 2.58
N ILE A 76 10.07 -17.47 2.61
CA ILE A 76 9.09 -16.63 1.93
C ILE A 76 9.12 -15.20 2.50
N ASN A 77 9.20 -15.05 3.83
CA ASN A 77 9.27 -13.73 4.48
C ASN A 77 10.56 -12.98 4.09
N GLU A 78 11.68 -13.67 4.01
CA GLU A 78 12.95 -13.06 3.61
C GLU A 78 12.88 -12.53 2.17
N GLN A 79 12.37 -13.35 1.24
CA GLN A 79 12.22 -12.97 -0.16
C GLN A 79 11.20 -11.83 -0.32
N PHE A 80 10.08 -11.89 0.41
CA PHE A 80 9.11 -10.80 0.46
C PHE A 80 9.76 -9.48 0.88
N ASN A 81 10.59 -9.50 1.94
CA ASN A 81 11.27 -8.31 2.43
C ASN A 81 12.29 -7.76 1.43
N LYS A 82 12.99 -8.62 0.70
CA LYS A 82 13.89 -8.21 -0.40
C LYS A 82 13.12 -7.48 -1.50
N GLU A 83 12.06 -8.09 -2.02
CA GLU A 83 11.23 -7.51 -3.09
C GLU A 83 10.55 -6.22 -2.64
N TYR A 84 9.99 -6.19 -1.43
CA TYR A 84 9.36 -5.00 -0.83
C TYR A 84 10.32 -3.81 -0.78
N ASN A 85 11.57 -4.04 -0.36
CA ASN A 85 12.58 -3.00 -0.26
C ASN A 85 13.12 -2.56 -1.63
N GLN A 86 13.18 -3.46 -2.61
CA GLN A 86 13.55 -3.13 -3.99
C GLN A 86 12.49 -2.25 -4.67
N GLU A 87 11.20 -2.59 -4.57
CA GLU A 87 10.10 -1.74 -5.05
C GLU A 87 10.15 -0.34 -4.41
N LYS A 88 10.48 -0.27 -3.11
CA LYS A 88 10.62 1.00 -2.38
C LYS A 88 11.75 1.86 -2.94
N ARG A 89 12.95 1.29 -3.18
CA ARG A 89 14.11 2.00 -3.73
C ARG A 89 13.86 2.52 -5.15
N GLY A 90 13.20 1.73 -6.00
CA GLY A 90 12.82 2.15 -7.36
C GLY A 90 11.85 3.35 -7.39
N SER A 91 11.03 3.52 -6.34
CA SER A 91 10.07 4.62 -6.24
C SER A 91 10.65 5.98 -5.83
N CYS A 92 11.85 6.01 -5.21
CA CYS A 92 12.48 7.23 -4.73
C CYS A 92 13.32 7.96 -5.79
N CYS A 93 13.80 7.27 -6.83
CA CYS A 93 14.79 7.83 -7.76
C CYS A 93 14.24 8.15 -9.16
N LYS A 94 12.98 7.80 -9.45
CA LYS A 94 12.30 8.14 -10.70
C LYS A 94 10.96 8.73 -10.32
N GLY A 95 10.57 9.88 -10.87
CA GLY A 95 9.28 10.55 -10.62
C GLY A 95 8.11 9.60 -10.83
N ALA A 96 7.78 8.82 -9.80
CA ALA A 96 7.23 7.49 -10.01
C ALA A 96 5.84 7.57 -10.59
N ASN A 97 5.67 6.94 -11.75
CA ASN A 97 4.37 6.60 -12.32
C ASN A 97 3.47 6.07 -11.19
N LYS A 98 2.35 6.78 -10.94
CA LYS A 98 1.38 6.55 -9.85
C LYS A 98 0.68 5.17 -9.88
N LYS A 99 1.21 4.18 -10.59
CA LYS A 99 0.53 2.96 -11.01
C LYS A 99 0.38 1.90 -9.89
N TYR A 100 1.21 1.92 -8.85
CA TYR A 100 1.25 0.88 -7.81
C TYR A 100 0.90 1.36 -6.39
N LYS A 101 -0.03 2.30 -6.23
CA LYS A 101 -0.43 2.82 -4.90
C LYS A 101 -1.50 1.99 -4.16
N GLY A 102 -1.79 0.76 -4.60
CA GLY A 102 -2.82 -0.06 -3.96
C GLY A 102 -2.40 -1.53 -3.86
N HIS A 103 -2.08 -1.97 -2.63
CA HIS A 103 -1.77 -3.36 -2.23
C HIS A 103 -0.35 -3.87 -2.51
N ARG A 104 0.63 -3.32 -1.78
CA ARG A 104 2.02 -3.81 -1.77
C ARG A 104 2.12 -5.33 -1.57
N ILE A 105 1.31 -5.91 -0.67
CA ILE A 105 1.37 -7.37 -0.41
C ILE A 105 0.92 -8.20 -1.62
N TYR A 106 -0.22 -7.89 -2.26
CA TYR A 106 -0.69 -8.66 -3.44
C TYR A 106 0.28 -8.54 -4.63
N SER A 107 0.83 -7.33 -4.84
CA SER A 107 1.85 -7.08 -5.88
C SER A 107 3.04 -8.00 -5.68
N ILE A 108 3.57 -8.02 -4.45
CA ILE A 108 4.76 -8.81 -4.13
C ILE A 108 4.47 -10.30 -4.17
N ILE A 109 3.32 -10.77 -3.69
CA ILE A 109 2.93 -12.19 -3.84
C ILE A 109 2.93 -12.59 -5.32
N ASN A 110 2.37 -11.76 -6.20
CA ASN A 110 2.41 -12.05 -7.64
C ASN A 110 3.85 -12.10 -8.18
N ILE A 111 4.70 -11.15 -7.78
CA ILE A 111 6.12 -11.14 -8.16
C ILE A 111 6.84 -12.41 -7.67
N LEU A 112 6.61 -12.82 -6.43
CA LEU A 112 7.19 -14.05 -5.87
C LEU A 112 6.71 -15.29 -6.63
N ASN A 113 5.44 -15.32 -7.04
CA ASN A 113 4.88 -16.40 -7.85
C ASN A 113 5.47 -16.43 -9.27
N GLU A 114 5.59 -15.26 -9.92
CA GLU A 114 6.22 -15.10 -11.24
C GLU A 114 7.70 -15.53 -11.22
N LYS A 115 8.41 -15.21 -10.14
CA LYS A 115 9.80 -15.64 -9.90
C LYS A 115 9.92 -17.12 -9.47
N LYS A 116 8.81 -17.84 -9.38
CA LYS A 116 8.73 -19.23 -8.90
C LYS A 116 9.34 -19.45 -7.51
N VAL A 117 9.37 -18.40 -6.68
CA VAL A 117 9.80 -18.48 -5.28
C VAL A 117 8.74 -19.20 -4.45
N ILE A 118 7.47 -18.98 -4.78
CA ILE A 118 6.32 -19.65 -4.20
C ILE A 118 5.53 -20.37 -5.30
N THR A 119 4.78 -21.38 -4.91
CA THR A 119 3.85 -22.11 -5.79
C THR A 119 2.53 -21.36 -5.95
N ASP A 120 1.77 -21.68 -7.00
CA ASP A 120 0.42 -21.12 -7.20
C ASP A 120 -0.51 -21.41 -6.01
N LYS A 121 -0.36 -22.59 -5.39
CA LYS A 121 -1.10 -22.98 -4.20
C LYS A 121 -0.77 -22.06 -3.02
N GLU A 122 0.51 -21.87 -2.72
CA GLU A 122 0.98 -20.96 -1.66
C GLU A 122 0.54 -19.51 -1.92
N ALA A 123 0.65 -19.05 -3.17
CA ALA A 123 0.22 -17.72 -3.56
C ALA A 123 -1.28 -17.51 -3.35
N ASN A 124 -2.11 -18.48 -3.73
CA ASN A 124 -3.55 -18.43 -3.53
C ASN A 124 -3.94 -18.47 -2.05
N ALA A 125 -3.32 -19.36 -1.27
CA ALA A 125 -3.48 -19.42 0.19
C ALA A 125 -3.22 -18.06 0.87
N MET A 126 -2.09 -17.42 0.55
CA MET A 126 -1.78 -16.08 1.08
C MET A 126 -2.81 -15.04 0.64
N LYS A 127 -3.21 -15.05 -0.64
CA LYS A 127 -4.23 -14.14 -1.18
C LYS A 127 -5.57 -14.31 -0.47
N ASP A 128 -5.96 -15.53 -0.16
CA ASP A 128 -7.22 -15.86 0.52
C ASP A 128 -7.15 -15.47 1.99
N ARG A 129 -6.02 -15.67 2.66
CA ARG A 129 -5.82 -15.15 4.02
C ARG A 129 -5.92 -13.63 4.08
N ILE A 130 -5.39 -12.92 3.08
CA ILE A 130 -5.55 -11.46 2.99
C ILE A 130 -7.02 -11.06 2.82
N LYS A 131 -7.80 -11.82 2.02
CA LYS A 131 -9.25 -11.60 1.89
C LYS A 131 -9.95 -11.87 3.23
N GLY A 132 -9.59 -12.95 3.91
CA GLY A 132 -10.08 -13.33 5.24
C GLY A 132 -9.94 -12.21 6.26
N PHE A 133 -8.73 -11.63 6.40
CA PHE A 133 -8.51 -10.49 7.31
C PHE A 133 -9.38 -9.27 7.00
N ARG A 134 -9.69 -9.02 5.71
CA ARG A 134 -10.59 -7.91 5.34
C ARG A 134 -12.03 -8.24 5.73
N LYS A 135 -12.46 -9.48 5.51
CA LYS A 135 -13.80 -9.97 5.90
C LYS A 135 -13.97 -9.92 7.40
N GLN A 136 -12.99 -10.41 8.17
CA GLN A 136 -13.02 -10.35 9.65
C GLN A 136 -13.14 -8.92 10.17
N LYS A 137 -12.35 -7.98 9.67
CA LYS A 137 -12.46 -6.56 10.06
C LYS A 137 -13.80 -5.94 9.72
N PHE A 138 -14.38 -6.34 8.59
CA PHE A 138 -15.70 -5.90 8.21
C PHE A 138 -16.77 -6.48 9.15
N ASN A 139 -16.66 -7.76 9.50
CA ASN A 139 -17.57 -8.41 10.44
C ASN A 139 -17.48 -7.78 11.84
N GLN A 140 -16.27 -7.46 12.32
CA GLN A 140 -16.07 -6.72 13.57
C GLN A 140 -16.75 -5.34 13.54
N ALA A 141 -16.71 -4.65 12.40
CA ALA A 141 -17.40 -3.36 12.25
C ALA A 141 -18.94 -3.54 12.30
N LEU A 142 -19.47 -4.64 11.75
CA LEU A 142 -20.89 -4.94 11.84
C LEU A 142 -21.30 -5.34 13.26
N GLU A 143 -20.47 -6.11 13.96
CA GLU A 143 -20.69 -6.46 15.36
C GLU A 143 -20.73 -5.21 16.24
N GLU A 144 -19.84 -4.24 16.02
CA GLU A 144 -19.89 -2.94 16.73
C GLU A 144 -21.20 -2.18 16.46
N LEU A 145 -21.75 -2.26 15.23
CA LEU A 145 -23.04 -1.65 14.90
C LEU A 145 -24.21 -2.37 15.60
N VAL A 146 -24.14 -3.70 15.73
CA VAL A 146 -25.12 -4.50 16.47
C VAL A 146 -25.06 -4.16 17.96
N ASN A 147 -23.87 -4.14 18.55
CA ASN A 147 -23.67 -3.83 19.98
C ASN A 147 -24.14 -2.42 20.34
N LYS A 148 -24.10 -1.48 19.40
CA LYS A 148 -24.64 -0.11 19.56
C LYS A 148 -26.14 0.00 19.25
N ASN A 149 -26.82 -1.11 18.95
CA ASN A 149 -28.23 -1.17 18.54
C ASN A 149 -28.53 -0.31 17.30
N ILE A 150 -27.54 -0.08 16.43
CA ILE A 150 -27.72 0.69 15.18
C ILE A 150 -28.33 -0.20 14.10
N ILE A 151 -27.95 -1.48 14.09
CA ILE A 151 -28.53 -2.53 13.24
C ILE A 151 -28.84 -3.76 14.08
N THR A 152 -29.71 -4.64 13.59
CA THR A 152 -29.96 -5.95 14.21
C THR A 152 -29.02 -7.01 13.66
N GLU A 153 -28.93 -8.17 14.33
CA GLU A 153 -28.16 -9.32 13.84
C GLU A 153 -28.66 -9.80 12.46
N THR A 154 -29.98 -9.83 12.27
CA THR A 154 -30.59 -10.18 10.98
C THR A 154 -30.14 -9.21 9.89
N LYS A 155 -30.14 -7.90 10.19
CA LYS A 155 -29.69 -6.87 9.25
C LYS A 155 -28.19 -6.94 8.97
N SER A 156 -27.39 -7.33 9.95
CA SER A 156 -25.96 -7.62 9.76
C SER A 156 -25.73 -8.73 8.74
N LYS A 157 -26.50 -9.83 8.82
CA LYS A 157 -26.43 -10.93 7.84
C LYS A 157 -26.87 -10.48 6.45
N GLU A 158 -27.99 -9.75 6.35
CA GLU A 158 -28.48 -9.19 5.08
C GLU A 158 -27.42 -8.27 4.41
N ILE A 159 -26.74 -7.44 5.19
CA ILE A 159 -25.64 -6.59 4.69
C ILE A 159 -24.46 -7.44 4.18
N GLN A 160 -24.10 -8.52 4.88
CA GLN A 160 -23.01 -9.41 4.44
C GLN A 160 -23.35 -10.08 3.10
N GLU A 161 -24.55 -10.63 2.99
CA GLU A 161 -25.04 -11.28 1.77
C GLU A 161 -25.09 -10.31 0.59
N TYR A 162 -25.64 -9.10 0.81
CA TYR A 162 -25.68 -8.05 -0.21
C TYR A 162 -24.28 -7.71 -0.72
N ILE A 163 -23.31 -7.55 0.18
CA ILE A 163 -21.94 -7.20 -0.20
C ILE A 163 -21.26 -8.34 -0.97
N ASP A 164 -21.47 -9.58 -0.59
CA ASP A 164 -20.88 -10.72 -1.28
C ASP A 164 -21.51 -10.91 -2.67
N LYS A 165 -22.84 -10.74 -2.81
CA LYS A 165 -23.52 -10.67 -4.11
C LYS A 165 -23.00 -9.52 -4.98
N TYR A 166 -22.89 -8.32 -4.42
CA TYR A 166 -22.38 -7.15 -5.12
C TYR A 166 -20.94 -7.35 -5.65
N LYS A 167 -20.08 -8.03 -4.89
CA LYS A 167 -18.72 -8.36 -5.33
C LYS A 167 -18.73 -9.38 -6.48
N ALA A 168 -19.58 -10.41 -6.40
CA ALA A 168 -19.70 -11.42 -7.44
C ALA A 168 -20.19 -10.80 -8.76
N GLU A 169 -21.25 -9.99 -8.72
CA GLU A 169 -21.75 -9.27 -9.90
C GLU A 169 -20.68 -8.35 -10.51
N LYS A 170 -19.91 -7.67 -9.65
CA LYS A 170 -18.79 -6.84 -10.10
C LYS A 170 -17.68 -7.67 -10.73
N PHE A 171 -17.38 -8.84 -10.18
CA PHE A 171 -16.38 -9.74 -10.74
C PHE A 171 -16.80 -10.22 -12.12
N ASN A 172 -17.99 -10.79 -12.24
CA ASN A 172 -18.54 -11.31 -13.50
C ASN A 172 -18.61 -10.24 -14.58
N LYS A 173 -19.02 -9.01 -14.22
CA LYS A 173 -19.05 -7.88 -15.16
C LYS A 173 -17.71 -7.57 -15.81
N PHE A 174 -16.60 -7.86 -15.14
CA PHE A 174 -15.26 -7.59 -15.63
C PHE A 174 -14.52 -8.85 -16.07
N GLU A 175 -15.13 -10.02 -15.99
CA GLU A 175 -14.47 -11.28 -16.35
C GLU A 175 -14.11 -11.29 -17.84
N ASP A 176 -15.08 -10.95 -18.68
CA ASP A 176 -14.95 -10.96 -20.14
C ASP A 176 -14.29 -9.70 -20.72
N MET A 177 -14.17 -8.62 -19.93
CA MET A 177 -13.62 -7.37 -20.44
C MET A 177 -12.09 -7.41 -20.54
N THR A 178 -11.56 -6.98 -21.67
CA THR A 178 -10.13 -6.71 -21.87
C THR A 178 -9.63 -5.59 -20.96
N ARG A 179 -8.31 -5.44 -20.84
CA ARG A 179 -7.69 -4.37 -20.05
C ARG A 179 -8.08 -2.97 -20.56
N GLU A 180 -8.22 -2.82 -21.88
CA GLU A 180 -8.56 -1.54 -22.51
C GLU A 180 -10.02 -1.17 -22.27
N GLU A 181 -10.94 -2.13 -22.41
CA GLU A 181 -12.36 -1.95 -22.09
C GLU A 181 -12.57 -1.63 -20.62
N LYS A 182 -11.90 -2.36 -19.72
CA LYS A 182 -11.88 -2.03 -18.28
C LYS A 182 -11.44 -0.57 -18.06
N ARG A 183 -10.39 -0.13 -18.73
CA ARG A 183 -9.86 1.24 -18.60
C ARG A 183 -10.85 2.28 -19.10
N LEU A 184 -11.50 2.05 -20.25
CA LEU A 184 -12.54 2.94 -20.79
C LEU A 184 -13.75 3.00 -19.86
N TYR A 185 -14.25 1.84 -19.43
CA TYR A 185 -15.36 1.74 -18.48
C TYR A 185 -15.10 2.57 -17.21
N PHE A 186 -13.92 2.44 -16.60
CA PHE A 186 -13.57 3.22 -15.41
C PHE A 186 -13.37 4.72 -15.69
N LYS A 187 -12.95 5.11 -16.89
CA LYS A 187 -12.79 6.52 -17.28
C LYS A 187 -14.16 7.19 -17.40
N GLU A 188 -15.10 6.54 -18.06
CA GLU A 188 -16.46 7.05 -18.29
C GLU A 188 -17.29 7.03 -17.01
N ASN A 189 -17.21 5.96 -16.22
CA ASN A 189 -18.00 5.80 -15.01
C ASN A 189 -17.36 6.43 -13.75
N ARG A 190 -16.28 7.21 -13.92
CA ARG A 190 -15.54 7.79 -12.79
C ARG A 190 -16.41 8.71 -11.92
N LYS A 191 -17.24 9.53 -12.57
CA LYS A 191 -18.14 10.49 -11.90
C LYS A 191 -19.33 9.80 -11.24
N ASN A 192 -19.78 8.67 -11.78
CA ASN A 192 -20.94 7.91 -11.32
C ASN A 192 -20.57 6.81 -10.30
N LYS A 193 -19.33 6.80 -9.80
CA LYS A 193 -18.86 5.77 -8.90
C LYS A 193 -19.48 5.94 -7.51
N LYS A 194 -20.56 5.22 -7.26
CA LYS A 194 -21.19 5.13 -5.93
C LYS A 194 -20.43 4.16 -5.02
N SER A 195 -20.34 4.53 -3.75
CA SER A 195 -19.87 3.61 -2.69
C SER A 195 -20.86 2.46 -2.53
N VAL A 196 -20.39 1.28 -2.11
CA VAL A 196 -21.28 0.15 -1.77
C VAL A 196 -22.28 0.55 -0.68
N ILE A 197 -21.88 1.41 0.25
CA ILE A 197 -22.77 1.95 1.29
C ILE A 197 -23.87 2.81 0.68
N ASN A 198 -23.57 3.61 -0.34
CA ASN A 198 -24.58 4.43 -1.00
C ASN A 198 -25.57 3.55 -1.77
N LYS A 199 -25.07 2.48 -2.41
CA LYS A 199 -25.94 1.51 -3.07
C LYS A 199 -26.86 0.78 -2.10
N MET A 200 -26.37 0.38 -0.93
CA MET A 200 -27.22 -0.22 0.11
C MET A 200 -28.30 0.73 0.62
N ILE A 201 -28.05 2.05 0.63
CA ILE A 201 -29.08 3.05 0.98
C ILE A 201 -30.11 3.15 -0.15
N GLU A 202 -29.65 3.24 -1.40
CA GLU A 202 -30.53 3.32 -2.59
C GLU A 202 -31.41 2.09 -2.75
N ASP A 203 -30.86 0.91 -2.46
CA ASP A 203 -31.55 -0.38 -2.53
C ASP A 203 -32.36 -0.67 -1.24
N ASN A 204 -32.49 0.31 -0.33
CA ASN A 204 -33.22 0.21 0.94
C ASN A 204 -32.76 -0.93 1.88
N ILE A 205 -31.54 -1.43 1.70
CA ILE A 205 -30.91 -2.41 2.60
C ILE A 205 -30.57 -1.77 3.94
N ILE A 206 -30.19 -0.50 3.97
CA ILE A 206 -29.94 0.25 5.19
C ILE A 206 -30.49 1.67 5.07
N SER A 207 -30.83 2.29 6.20
CA SER A 207 -31.18 3.71 6.23
C SER A 207 -29.94 4.61 6.05
N GLU A 208 -30.17 5.88 5.70
CA GLU A 208 -29.08 6.87 5.60
C GLU A 208 -28.32 7.04 6.93
N LYS A 209 -29.06 7.02 8.05
CA LYS A 209 -28.48 7.09 9.40
C LYS A 209 -27.54 5.90 9.66
N GLN A 210 -27.98 4.68 9.36
CA GLN A 210 -27.16 3.46 9.49
C GLN A 210 -25.93 3.50 8.58
N GLY A 211 -26.09 3.96 7.34
CA GLY A 211 -24.99 4.13 6.41
C GLY A 211 -23.94 5.13 6.91
N ASN A 212 -24.37 6.23 7.52
CA ASN A 212 -23.47 7.22 8.12
C ASN A 212 -22.68 6.66 9.31
N GLU A 213 -23.32 5.93 10.21
CA GLU A 213 -22.64 5.28 11.33
C GLU A 213 -21.64 4.21 10.88
N MET A 214 -22.04 3.41 9.88
CA MET A 214 -21.13 2.42 9.29
C MET A 214 -19.90 3.09 8.67
N ARG A 215 -20.05 4.25 7.99
CA ARG A 215 -18.90 5.02 7.49
C ARG A 215 -17.98 5.47 8.63
N LYS A 216 -18.52 5.93 9.76
CA LYS A 216 -17.74 6.36 10.92
C LYS A 216 -16.94 5.19 11.50
N ILE A 217 -17.57 4.04 11.74
CA ILE A 217 -16.92 2.86 12.29
C ILE A 217 -15.86 2.30 11.34
N LEU A 218 -16.17 2.19 10.04
CA LEU A 218 -15.18 1.73 9.05
C LEU A 218 -14.00 2.70 8.90
N ARG A 219 -14.22 4.01 9.10
CA ARG A 219 -13.14 5.00 9.14
C ARG A 219 -12.32 4.87 10.43
N LYS A 220 -12.98 4.72 11.58
CA LYS A 220 -12.36 4.51 12.90
C LYS A 220 -11.48 3.26 12.90
N ASN A 221 -11.97 2.13 12.41
CA ASN A 221 -11.20 0.88 12.28
C ASN A 221 -10.04 0.97 11.27
N ARG A 222 -9.98 2.05 10.47
CA ARG A 222 -8.85 2.39 9.60
C ARG A 222 -7.87 3.37 10.27
N SER A 223 -8.33 4.24 11.17
CA SER A 223 -7.55 5.30 11.82
C SER A 223 -7.10 4.99 13.26
N GLU A 224 -7.77 4.09 13.97
CA GLU A 224 -7.26 3.51 15.21
C GLU A 224 -6.13 2.54 14.86
N LYS A 225 -4.94 3.12 14.69
CA LYS A 225 -3.64 2.47 14.58
C LYS A 225 -2.52 3.50 14.64
#